data_AF-A0A925H050-F1
#
_entry.id   AF-A0A925H050-F1
#
_cell.length_a   1.000
_cell.length_b   1.000
_cell.length_c   1.000
_cell.angle_alpha   90.00
_cell.angle_beta   90.00
_cell.angle_gamma   90.00
#
_symmetry.space_group_name_H-M   'P 1'
#
loop_
_entity.id
_entity.type
_entity.pdbx_description
1 polymer ?
#
loop_
_entity_poly.entity_id
_entity_poly.type
_entity_poly.pdbx_seq_one_letter_code
_entity_poly.pdbx_strand_id
1 'polypeptide(L)'
;MNSFCVAEPTQGKIPSTRLAGGVGLLLTVLMGCGPKAHIPLRPADLPGLLPPTDSGAVLARSLAPVLYLQRDETFPLARAVAVVHPLKRIIAYHLLWRDDVNGSWIPFTVPTDQEIVWVGYDSTKAPTEVWAYWHGTILHTKWPKSQVAINVQWGKHGSLPRGLDEADLPALRTLNFFYASTMFLLPDILLSNTMRKGPLGFFHSYKRYRDFSRPMLLAPRLDGVVRTTDPNRVLRAFFGKYSRKPAWPPGI
;
A
#
# COMPACT_ATOMS: atom_id res chain seq x y z
N MET A 1 -76.81 -11.95 58.24
CA MET A 1 -75.92 -10.77 58.09
C MET A 1 -74.52 -11.27 57.79
N ASN A 2 -74.08 -11.02 56.55
CA ASN A 2 -72.74 -11.10 55.96
C ASN A 2 -71.87 -12.35 56.19
N SER A 3 -72.00 -13.30 55.25
CA SER A 3 -70.95 -14.26 54.88
C SER A 3 -69.81 -13.55 54.14
N PHE A 4 -68.57 -13.79 54.55
CA PHE A 4 -67.37 -13.55 53.74
C PHE A 4 -66.90 -14.89 53.14
N CYS A 5 -66.91 -14.96 51.82
CA CYS A 5 -66.17 -15.97 51.05
C CYS A 5 -64.73 -15.47 50.86
N VAL A 6 -63.75 -16.30 51.14
CA VAL A 6 -62.39 -16.18 50.60
C VAL A 6 -62.03 -17.54 50.01
N ALA A 7 -61.84 -17.57 48.69
CA ALA A 7 -61.52 -18.75 47.90
C ALA A 7 -60.00 -18.99 47.83
N GLU A 8 -59.65 -20.26 47.67
CA GLU A 8 -58.30 -20.82 47.52
C GLU A 8 -57.52 -20.30 46.29
N PRO A 9 -56.18 -20.34 46.31
CA PRO A 9 -55.35 -19.93 45.19
C PRO A 9 -55.28 -21.01 44.10
N THR A 10 -55.67 -20.64 42.88
CA THR A 10 -55.48 -21.46 41.68
C THR A 10 -54.04 -21.35 41.16
N GLN A 11 -53.40 -22.49 40.94
CA GLN A 11 -52.11 -22.60 40.27
C GLN A 11 -52.22 -22.16 38.80
N GLY A 12 -51.72 -20.96 38.51
CA GLY A 12 -51.54 -20.44 37.15
C GLY A 12 -50.23 -20.91 36.54
N LYS A 13 -50.33 -21.68 35.44
CA LYS A 13 -49.22 -22.04 34.56
C LYS A 13 -48.56 -20.79 33.98
N ILE A 14 -47.23 -20.69 34.13
CA ILE A 14 -46.40 -19.68 33.47
C ILE A 14 -46.27 -20.05 31.98
N PRO A 15 -46.65 -19.19 31.02
CA PRO A 15 -46.33 -19.42 29.62
C PRO A 15 -44.86 -19.07 29.38
N SER A 16 -44.06 -20.05 28.93
CA SER A 16 -42.72 -19.80 28.40
C SER A 16 -42.83 -19.10 27.04
N THR A 17 -42.78 -17.78 27.04
CA THR A 17 -42.57 -17.00 25.82
C THR A 17 -41.08 -16.95 25.48
N ARG A 18 -40.78 -17.55 24.33
CA ARG A 18 -39.45 -17.60 23.71
C ARG A 18 -38.94 -16.18 23.43
N LEU A 19 -38.08 -15.65 24.30
CA LEU A 19 -37.13 -14.58 23.97
C LEU A 19 -35.81 -15.23 23.53
N ALA A 20 -35.79 -15.83 22.34
CA ALA A 20 -34.58 -16.34 21.72
C ALA A 20 -34.73 -16.25 20.20
N GLY A 21 -34.72 -15.03 19.68
CA GLY A 21 -34.96 -14.81 18.26
C GLY A 21 -34.65 -13.40 17.78
N GLY A 22 -33.57 -12.79 18.28
CA GLY A 22 -33.27 -11.38 17.96
C GLY A 22 -31.80 -10.96 17.98
N VAL A 23 -30.84 -11.88 18.11
CA VAL A 23 -29.40 -11.54 18.12
C VAL A 23 -28.60 -12.30 17.03
N GLY A 24 -29.22 -13.26 16.34
CA GLY A 24 -28.53 -14.14 15.39
C GLY A 24 -28.35 -13.62 13.96
N LEU A 25 -28.95 -12.48 13.57
CA LEU A 25 -29.00 -12.05 12.16
C LEU A 25 -28.11 -10.83 11.83
N LEU A 26 -27.33 -10.31 12.78
CA LEU A 26 -26.39 -9.20 12.51
C LEU A 26 -24.92 -9.64 12.33
N LEU A 27 -24.58 -10.89 12.65
CA LEU A 27 -23.20 -11.41 12.59
C LEU A 27 -22.86 -12.12 11.27
N THR A 28 -23.85 -12.48 10.45
CA THR A 28 -23.62 -13.15 9.16
C THR A 28 -23.19 -12.21 8.04
N VAL A 29 -23.27 -10.88 8.23
CA VAL A 29 -22.82 -9.89 7.24
C VAL A 29 -21.32 -9.58 7.37
N LEU A 30 -20.66 -9.96 8.47
CA LEU A 30 -19.25 -9.62 8.74
C LEU A 30 -18.23 -10.70 8.34
N MET A 31 -18.66 -11.80 7.70
CA MET A 31 -17.75 -12.84 7.18
C MET A 31 -17.67 -12.89 5.65
N GLY A 32 -18.13 -11.85 4.96
CA GLY A 32 -17.82 -11.69 3.54
C GLY A 32 -16.33 -11.45 3.36
N CYS A 33 -15.63 -12.28 2.59
CA CYS A 33 -14.26 -11.99 2.17
C CYS A 33 -14.21 -10.58 1.58
N GLY A 34 -13.34 -9.71 2.08
CA GLY A 34 -13.17 -8.36 1.54
C GLY A 34 -12.83 -8.40 0.04
N PRO A 35 -13.05 -7.30 -0.71
CA PRO A 35 -12.75 -7.25 -2.13
C PRO A 35 -11.28 -7.62 -2.36
N LYS A 36 -11.02 -8.64 -3.18
CA LYS A 36 -9.67 -9.07 -3.53
C LYS A 36 -9.11 -8.24 -4.68
N ALA A 37 -7.81 -8.03 -4.68
CA ALA A 37 -7.14 -7.36 -5.79
C ALA A 37 -7.23 -8.20 -7.07
N HIS A 38 -8.01 -7.72 -8.04
CA HIS A 38 -7.95 -8.22 -9.41
C HIS A 38 -6.88 -7.45 -10.19
N ILE A 39 -5.63 -7.94 -10.13
CA ILE A 39 -4.50 -7.40 -10.88
C ILE A 39 -4.45 -8.11 -12.24
N PRO A 40 -4.44 -7.38 -13.37
CA PRO A 40 -4.35 -7.99 -14.69
C PRO A 40 -3.13 -8.90 -14.87
N LEU A 41 -3.26 -9.82 -15.84
CA LEU A 41 -2.10 -10.53 -16.38
C LEU A 41 -1.15 -9.53 -17.06
N ARG A 42 0.13 -9.90 -17.13
CA ARG A 42 1.13 -9.06 -17.82
C ARG A 42 0.74 -8.96 -19.30
N PRO A 43 0.58 -7.75 -19.85
CA PRO A 43 0.31 -7.59 -21.26
C PRO A 43 1.57 -7.98 -22.06
N ALA A 44 1.40 -8.82 -23.08
CA ALA A 44 2.48 -9.20 -23.99
C ALA A 44 2.74 -8.10 -25.03
N ASP A 45 1.67 -7.56 -25.63
CA ASP A 45 1.74 -6.62 -26.75
C ASP A 45 1.07 -5.28 -26.41
N LEU A 46 1.72 -4.51 -25.53
CA LEU A 46 1.25 -3.18 -25.15
C LEU A 46 1.98 -2.10 -25.97
N PRO A 47 1.26 -1.19 -26.67
CA PRO A 47 1.90 -0.07 -27.37
C PRO A 47 2.77 0.77 -26.44
N GLY A 48 4.01 1.04 -26.87
CA GLY A 48 5.01 1.79 -26.09
C GLY A 48 5.84 0.93 -25.13
N LEU A 49 5.57 -0.38 -25.03
CA LEU A 49 6.46 -1.31 -24.33
C LEU A 49 7.78 -1.44 -25.07
N LEU A 50 8.87 -1.20 -24.34
CA LEU A 50 10.22 -1.24 -24.89
C LEU A 50 10.77 -2.67 -24.80
N PRO A 51 11.40 -3.19 -25.88
CA PRO A 51 12.09 -4.47 -25.81
C PRO A 51 13.27 -4.38 -24.83
N PRO A 52 13.72 -5.50 -24.23
CA PRO A 52 14.81 -5.49 -23.26
C PRO A 52 16.12 -4.87 -23.77
N THR A 53 16.34 -4.89 -25.09
CA THR A 53 17.53 -4.34 -25.77
C THR A 53 17.41 -2.86 -26.11
N ASP A 54 16.23 -2.24 -25.98
CA ASP A 54 16.06 -0.81 -26.22
C ASP A 54 16.87 0.00 -25.18
N SER A 55 17.52 1.07 -25.65
CA SER A 55 18.40 1.90 -24.81
C SER A 55 17.69 2.50 -23.58
N GLY A 56 16.41 2.82 -23.68
CA GLY A 56 15.58 3.28 -22.55
C GLY A 56 15.23 2.15 -21.58
N ALA A 57 15.00 0.94 -22.08
CA ALA A 57 14.81 -0.24 -21.23
C ALA A 57 16.07 -0.59 -20.44
N VAL A 58 17.23 -0.58 -21.09
CA VAL A 58 18.54 -0.78 -20.47
C VAL A 58 18.79 0.28 -19.40
N LEU A 59 18.56 1.55 -19.74
CA LEU A 59 18.74 2.67 -18.81
C LEU A 59 17.80 2.59 -17.60
N ALA A 60 16.52 2.29 -17.81
CA ALA A 60 15.56 2.14 -16.73
C ALA A 60 15.94 1.02 -15.76
N ARG A 61 16.52 -0.08 -16.26
CA ARG A 61 17.03 -1.17 -15.42
C ARG A 61 18.30 -0.78 -14.68
N SER A 62 19.23 -0.08 -15.34
CA SER A 62 20.48 0.35 -14.69
C SER A 62 20.26 1.39 -13.60
N LEU A 63 19.24 2.24 -13.75
CA LEU A 63 18.87 3.26 -12.77
C LEU A 63 17.79 2.82 -11.78
N ALA A 64 17.30 1.58 -11.89
CA ALA A 64 16.25 1.10 -11.01
C ALA A 64 16.72 1.12 -9.55
N PRO A 65 15.94 1.69 -8.62
CA PRO A 65 16.29 1.71 -7.22
C PRO A 65 16.49 0.33 -6.61
N VAL A 66 17.32 0.27 -5.57
CA VAL A 66 17.27 -0.81 -4.58
C VAL A 66 16.24 -0.42 -3.52
N LEU A 67 15.22 -1.25 -3.36
CA LEU A 67 14.22 -1.07 -2.32
C LEU A 67 14.73 -1.77 -1.05
N TYR A 68 14.90 -1.02 0.03
CA TYR A 68 15.24 -1.51 1.35
C TYR A 68 13.95 -1.61 2.15
N LEU A 69 13.34 -2.79 2.12
CA LEU A 69 12.08 -3.02 2.82
C LEU A 69 12.33 -3.02 4.32
N GLN A 70 11.36 -2.49 5.06
CA GLN A 70 11.31 -2.76 6.49
C GLN A 70 11.32 -4.28 6.70
N ARG A 71 12.11 -4.72 7.68
CA ARG A 71 12.48 -6.11 7.89
C ARG A 71 11.29 -7.07 8.00
N ASP A 72 10.20 -6.62 8.59
CA ASP A 72 8.98 -7.38 8.88
C ASP A 72 7.85 -7.07 7.90
N GLU A 73 8.14 -6.43 6.76
CA GLU A 73 7.15 -6.16 5.70
C GLU A 73 6.62 -7.47 5.10
N THR A 74 5.31 -7.69 5.25
CA THR A 74 4.60 -8.91 4.86
C THR A 74 3.94 -8.81 3.48
N PHE A 75 3.64 -7.61 3.02
CA PHE A 75 2.92 -7.37 1.78
C PHE A 75 3.90 -7.40 0.59
N PRO A 76 3.69 -8.31 -0.39
CA PRO A 76 4.60 -8.42 -1.52
C PRO A 76 4.34 -7.32 -2.55
N LEU A 77 5.41 -6.92 -3.23
CA LEU A 77 5.33 -6.16 -4.48
C LEU A 77 4.68 -7.04 -5.55
N ALA A 78 3.50 -6.64 -6.02
CA ALA A 78 2.71 -7.37 -7.00
C ALA A 78 3.11 -7.07 -8.44
N ARG A 79 3.40 -5.79 -8.72
CA ARG A 79 3.85 -5.31 -10.04
C ARG A 79 4.81 -4.14 -9.90
N ALA A 80 5.71 -3.99 -10.87
CA ALA A 80 6.54 -2.81 -11.03
C ALA A 80 6.67 -2.43 -12.51
N VAL A 81 6.46 -1.16 -12.83
CA VAL A 81 6.58 -0.63 -14.20
C VAL A 81 7.46 0.60 -14.18
N ALA A 82 8.44 0.65 -15.08
CA ALA A 82 9.24 1.85 -15.31
C ALA A 82 8.69 2.63 -16.50
N VAL A 83 8.60 3.95 -16.36
CA VAL A 83 8.15 4.88 -17.38
C VAL A 83 9.28 5.87 -17.63
N VAL A 84 9.87 5.80 -18.81
CA VAL A 84 10.91 6.72 -19.27
C VAL A 84 10.21 7.93 -19.92
N HIS A 85 10.47 9.13 -19.40
CA HIS A 85 9.97 10.34 -20.06
C HIS A 85 10.72 10.55 -21.38
N PRO A 86 10.04 10.81 -22.52
CA PRO A 86 10.70 10.91 -23.82
C PRO A 86 11.59 12.15 -23.99
N LEU A 87 11.23 13.25 -23.33
CA LEU A 87 11.92 14.56 -23.50
C LEU A 87 12.72 15.01 -22.28
N LYS A 88 12.49 14.40 -21.11
CA LYS A 88 13.05 14.86 -19.83
C LYS A 88 13.89 13.73 -19.27
N ARG A 89 15.00 14.06 -18.62
CA ARG A 89 15.92 13.06 -18.05
C ARG A 89 15.41 12.55 -16.71
N ILE A 90 14.27 11.87 -16.75
CA ILE A 90 13.59 11.32 -15.59
C ILE A 90 12.93 9.98 -15.92
N ILE A 91 12.97 9.06 -14.96
CA ILE A 91 12.30 7.75 -15.03
C ILE A 91 11.40 7.62 -13.82
N ALA A 92 10.11 7.35 -14.04
CA ALA A 92 9.18 7.01 -12.97
C ALA A 92 9.15 5.49 -12.77
N TYR A 93 9.24 5.02 -11.53
CA TYR A 93 9.10 3.64 -11.12
C TYR A 93 7.82 3.52 -10.32
N HIS A 94 6.78 3.01 -10.98
CA HIS A 94 5.50 2.74 -10.34
C HIS A 94 5.52 1.35 -9.71
N LEU A 95 5.22 1.29 -8.42
CA LEU A 95 5.24 0.08 -7.60
C LEU A 95 3.80 -0.23 -7.19
N LEU A 96 3.34 -1.46 -7.35
CA LEU A 96 2.03 -1.88 -6.88
C LEU A 96 2.21 -2.95 -5.81
N TRP A 97 1.91 -2.62 -4.57
CA TRP A 97 1.94 -3.52 -3.42
C TRP A 97 0.59 -4.22 -3.26
N ARG A 98 0.63 -5.45 -2.74
CA ARG A 98 -0.60 -6.12 -2.33
C ARG A 98 -1.04 -5.56 -0.98
N ASP A 99 -2.19 -4.91 -0.99
CA ASP A 99 -2.85 -4.35 0.20
C ASP A 99 -2.09 -3.23 0.95
N ASP A 100 -2.71 -2.77 2.04
CA ASP A 100 -2.15 -1.95 3.13
C ASP A 100 -2.64 -2.62 4.44
N VAL A 101 -1.88 -2.44 5.53
CA VAL A 101 -2.23 -2.92 6.87
C VAL A 101 -3.53 -2.32 7.42
N ASN A 102 -3.94 -1.14 6.92
CA ASN A 102 -5.10 -0.41 7.45
C ASN A 102 -6.34 -0.42 6.54
N GLY A 103 -7.52 -0.32 7.16
CA GLY A 103 -8.80 -0.02 6.48
C GLY A 103 -9.36 -1.12 5.57
N SER A 104 -8.84 -2.34 5.61
CA SER A 104 -9.27 -3.41 4.69
C SER A 104 -10.72 -3.89 4.90
N TRP A 105 -11.31 -3.57 6.05
CA TRP A 105 -12.69 -3.88 6.39
C TRP A 105 -13.72 -2.84 5.92
N ILE A 106 -13.27 -1.69 5.41
CA ILE A 106 -14.14 -0.66 4.86
C ILE A 106 -14.51 -1.04 3.41
N PRO A 107 -15.81 -1.13 3.04
CA PRO A 107 -16.25 -1.73 1.77
C PRO A 107 -15.67 -1.14 0.47
N PHE A 108 -15.15 0.09 0.52
CA PHE A 108 -14.67 0.83 -0.66
C PHE A 108 -13.14 0.97 -0.70
N THR A 109 -12.41 0.38 0.24
CA THR A 109 -10.96 0.46 0.21
C THR A 109 -10.38 -0.43 -0.88
N VAL A 110 -9.30 0.07 -1.47
CA VAL A 110 -8.62 -0.59 -2.57
C VAL A 110 -7.68 -1.65 -1.99
N PRO A 111 -7.72 -2.92 -2.45
CA PRO A 111 -6.89 -4.01 -1.93
C PRO A 111 -5.44 -4.00 -2.47
N THR A 112 -4.93 -2.82 -2.80
CA THR A 112 -3.58 -2.59 -3.34
C THR A 112 -3.15 -1.18 -2.97
N ASP A 113 -1.86 -0.99 -2.83
CA ASP A 113 -1.26 0.32 -2.69
C ASP A 113 -0.28 0.57 -3.85
N GLN A 114 -0.47 1.69 -4.55
CA GLN A 114 0.44 2.09 -5.62
C GLN A 114 1.45 3.05 -5.02
N GLU A 115 2.75 2.83 -5.10
CA GLU A 115 3.77 3.81 -4.75
C GLU A 115 4.58 4.25 -5.97
N ILE A 116 5.26 5.40 -5.88
CA ILE A 116 6.04 5.93 -7.01
C ILE A 116 7.38 6.48 -6.51
N VAL A 117 8.43 6.14 -7.24
CA VAL A 117 9.75 6.75 -7.12
C VAL A 117 10.13 7.32 -8.47
N TRP A 118 10.64 8.55 -8.53
CA TRP A 118 11.19 9.13 -9.74
C TRP A 118 12.69 9.33 -9.59
N VAL A 119 13.44 8.98 -10.64
CA VAL A 119 14.89 9.15 -10.70
C VAL A 119 15.23 10.08 -11.85
N GLY A 120 15.72 11.26 -11.51
CA GLY A 120 16.33 12.21 -12.45
C GLY A 120 17.79 11.85 -12.70
N TYR A 121 18.27 12.10 -13.92
CA TYR A 121 19.65 11.77 -14.31
C TYR A 121 20.27 12.84 -15.22
N ASP A 122 21.60 12.87 -15.28
CA ASP A 122 22.34 13.82 -16.11
C ASP A 122 22.69 13.27 -17.51
N SER A 123 23.46 14.01 -18.30
CA SER A 123 23.91 13.59 -19.64
C SER A 123 24.81 12.35 -19.62
N THR A 124 25.46 12.07 -18.49
CA THR A 124 26.27 10.85 -18.29
C THR A 124 25.44 9.65 -17.87
N LYS A 125 24.11 9.82 -17.75
CA LYS A 125 23.15 8.82 -17.27
C LYS A 125 23.34 8.48 -15.79
N ALA A 126 24.02 9.33 -15.01
CA ALA A 126 24.15 9.17 -13.57
C ALA A 126 22.93 9.77 -12.85
N PRO A 127 22.41 9.14 -11.78
CA PRO A 127 21.24 9.65 -11.05
C PRO A 127 21.62 10.89 -10.24
N THR A 128 20.88 11.98 -10.39
CA THR A 128 21.18 13.26 -9.74
C THR A 128 20.09 13.75 -8.81
N GLU A 129 18.86 13.28 -9.00
CA GLU A 129 17.69 13.74 -8.26
C GLU A 129 16.78 12.54 -8.01
N VAL A 130 16.19 12.47 -6.81
CA VAL A 130 15.23 11.43 -6.46
C VAL A 130 14.00 12.09 -5.85
N TRP A 131 12.85 11.72 -6.38
CA TRP A 131 11.56 12.01 -5.77
C TRP A 131 10.89 10.71 -5.34
N ALA A 132 10.12 10.75 -4.26
CA ALA A 132 9.35 9.59 -3.84
C ALA A 132 8.01 10.02 -3.26
N TYR A 133 6.99 9.22 -3.55
CA TYR A 133 5.68 9.41 -2.96
C TYR A 133 5.69 8.91 -1.52
N TRP A 134 5.23 9.76 -0.61
CA TRP A 134 5.23 9.55 0.83
C TRP A 134 3.88 10.01 1.39
N HIS A 135 2.94 9.06 1.49
CA HIS A 135 1.61 9.26 2.09
C HIS A 135 0.86 10.51 1.64
N GLY A 136 0.91 10.85 0.34
CA GLY A 136 0.25 12.03 -0.20
C GLY A 136 1.14 13.25 -0.38
N THR A 137 2.42 13.17 -0.02
CA THR A 137 3.44 14.17 -0.30
C THR A 137 4.45 13.60 -1.28
N ILE A 138 5.05 14.44 -2.11
CA ILE A 138 6.23 14.07 -2.92
C ILE A 138 7.45 14.62 -2.19
N LEU A 139 8.29 13.72 -1.68
CA LEU A 139 9.60 14.07 -1.13
C LEU A 139 10.57 14.26 -2.29
N HIS A 140 11.59 15.09 -2.07
CA HIS A 140 12.64 15.38 -3.05
C HIS A 140 13.99 15.47 -2.35
N THR A 141 15.01 14.86 -2.94
CA THR A 141 16.39 15.05 -2.52
C THR A 141 17.32 15.02 -3.73
N LYS A 142 18.41 15.80 -3.64
CA LYS A 142 19.57 15.60 -4.51
C LYS A 142 20.16 14.22 -4.26
N TRP A 143 20.73 13.62 -5.30
CA TRP A 143 21.30 12.27 -5.23
C TRP A 143 22.77 12.25 -5.66
N PRO A 144 23.66 11.57 -4.92
CA PRO A 144 25.10 11.70 -5.09
C PRO A 144 25.67 10.84 -6.24
N LYS A 145 24.96 10.69 -7.37
CA LYS A 145 25.41 9.90 -8.54
C LYS A 145 25.78 8.45 -8.23
N SER A 146 25.15 7.86 -7.21
CA SER A 146 25.33 6.47 -6.80
C SER A 146 24.04 5.66 -7.02
N GLN A 147 24.10 4.35 -6.80
CA GLN A 147 22.92 3.48 -6.81
C GLN A 147 21.78 4.09 -5.98
N VAL A 148 20.62 4.31 -6.60
CA VAL A 148 19.44 4.85 -5.91
C VAL A 148 18.95 3.83 -4.89
N ALA A 149 18.66 4.31 -3.68
CA ALA A 149 18.22 3.49 -2.55
C ALA A 149 16.98 4.12 -1.89
N ILE A 150 15.94 3.31 -1.71
CA ILE A 150 14.65 3.75 -1.16
C ILE A 150 14.28 2.85 0.01
N ASN A 151 14.02 3.42 1.18
CA ASN A 151 13.43 2.70 2.30
C ASN A 151 11.93 2.56 2.08
N VAL A 152 11.37 1.36 2.27
CA VAL A 152 9.93 1.10 2.14
C VAL A 152 9.35 0.82 3.50
N GLN A 153 8.42 1.68 3.93
CA GLN A 153 7.78 1.61 5.24
C GLN A 153 6.94 0.34 5.40
N TRP A 154 6.98 -0.24 6.61
CA TRP A 154 6.14 -1.37 6.99
C TRP A 154 4.65 -1.07 6.87
N GLY A 155 3.91 -2.00 6.27
CA GLY A 155 2.46 -2.07 6.26
C GLY A 155 1.77 -1.09 5.30
N LYS A 156 2.33 0.11 5.12
CA LYS A 156 1.77 1.18 4.30
C LYS A 156 2.65 1.58 3.10
N HIS A 157 3.81 0.95 2.95
CA HIS A 157 4.70 1.06 1.78
C HIS A 157 5.25 2.43 1.41
N GLY A 158 5.08 3.46 2.26
CA GLY A 158 5.63 4.79 2.02
C GLY A 158 7.09 4.72 1.57
N SER A 159 7.39 5.37 0.45
CA SER A 159 8.72 5.33 -0.17
C SER A 159 9.55 6.52 0.30
N LEU A 160 10.64 6.24 1.02
CA LEU A 160 11.50 7.24 1.64
C LEU A 160 12.90 7.18 0.98
N PRO A 161 13.39 8.24 0.31
CA PRO A 161 14.75 8.28 -0.20
C PRO A 161 15.75 8.05 0.92
N ARG A 162 16.65 7.08 0.76
CA ARG A 162 17.58 6.71 1.83
C ARG A 162 18.59 7.83 2.05
N GLY A 163 18.71 8.29 3.30
CA GLY A 163 19.60 9.39 3.67
C GLY A 163 18.95 10.77 3.59
N LEU A 164 17.65 10.86 3.26
CA LEU A 164 16.87 12.09 3.44
C LEU A 164 16.82 12.47 4.93
N ASP A 165 16.88 13.77 5.22
CA ASP A 165 16.73 14.29 6.59
C ASP A 165 15.27 14.17 7.03
N GLU A 166 15.04 13.47 8.13
CA GLU A 166 13.68 13.25 8.63
C GLU A 166 13.01 14.52 9.15
N ALA A 167 13.79 15.57 9.42
CA ALA A 167 13.25 16.89 9.70
C ALA A 167 12.44 17.47 8.51
N ASP A 168 12.72 17.01 7.27
CA ASP A 168 12.00 17.43 6.06
C ASP A 168 10.67 16.67 5.88
N LEU A 169 10.36 15.70 6.74
CA LEU A 169 9.10 14.98 6.67
C LEU A 169 7.94 15.86 7.17
N PRO A 170 6.75 15.78 6.55
CA PRO A 170 5.57 16.48 7.06
C PRO A 170 5.28 16.08 8.50
N ALA A 171 4.91 17.04 9.35
CA ALA A 171 4.77 16.84 10.80
C ALA A 171 3.89 15.64 11.22
N LEU A 172 2.82 15.36 10.46
CA LEU A 172 1.90 14.23 10.69
C LEU A 172 2.19 13.00 9.81
N ARG A 173 3.37 12.95 9.20
CA ARG A 173 3.84 11.87 8.32
C ARG A 173 5.29 11.51 8.64
N THR A 174 5.69 11.61 9.90
CA THR A 174 7.02 11.19 10.35
C THR A 174 7.04 9.69 10.64
N LEU A 175 8.24 9.09 10.68
CA LEU A 175 8.39 7.69 11.10
C LEU A 175 7.93 7.46 12.55
N ASN A 176 8.11 8.45 13.44
CA ASN A 176 7.59 8.41 14.81
C ASN A 176 6.06 8.34 14.84
N PHE A 177 5.40 9.20 14.06
CA PHE A 177 3.95 9.21 13.96
C PHE A 177 3.41 7.89 13.44
N PHE A 178 4.02 7.36 12.36
CA PHE A 178 3.57 6.08 11.81
C PHE A 178 3.84 4.90 12.73
N TYR A 179 4.97 4.87 13.44
CA TYR A 179 5.19 3.87 14.48
C TYR A 179 4.11 3.95 15.57
N ALA A 180 3.83 5.14 16.10
CA ALA A 180 2.77 5.32 17.08
C ALA A 180 1.39 4.87 16.56
N SER A 181 1.12 5.14 15.28
CA SER A 181 -0.12 4.69 14.62
C SER A 181 -0.29 3.17 14.60
N THR A 182 0.80 2.39 14.60
CA THR A 182 0.72 0.92 14.66
C THR A 182 0.12 0.41 15.99
N MET A 183 0.23 1.20 17.05
CA MET A 183 -0.37 0.90 18.36
C MET A 183 -1.81 1.42 18.43
N PHE A 184 -2.04 2.68 18.05
CA PHE A 184 -3.38 3.30 18.11
C PHE A 184 -4.37 2.66 17.14
N LEU A 185 -3.89 2.20 15.98
CA LEU A 185 -4.71 1.55 14.96
C LEU A 185 -4.72 0.02 15.08
N LEU A 186 -4.23 -0.55 16.18
CA LEU A 186 -4.24 -2.01 16.36
C LEU A 186 -5.64 -2.64 16.15
N PRO A 187 -6.77 -2.06 16.65
CA PRO A 187 -8.10 -2.60 16.34
C PRO A 187 -8.40 -2.63 14.82
N ASP A 188 -7.99 -1.59 14.08
CA ASP A 188 -8.15 -1.51 12.63
C ASP A 188 -7.28 -2.54 11.90
N ILE A 189 -6.05 -2.79 12.37
CA ILE A 189 -5.17 -3.82 11.82
C ILE A 189 -5.79 -5.22 12.02
N LEU A 190 -6.31 -5.51 13.21
CA LEU A 190 -6.95 -6.79 13.51
C LEU A 190 -8.20 -7.01 12.67
N LEU A 191 -9.07 -6.00 12.54
CA LEU A 191 -10.25 -6.04 11.66
C LEU A 191 -9.86 -6.17 10.18
N SER A 192 -8.79 -5.48 9.77
CA SER A 192 -8.26 -5.61 8.41
C SER A 192 -7.85 -7.05 8.12
N ASN A 193 -7.15 -7.70 9.07
CA ASN A 193 -6.70 -9.09 8.94
C ASN A 193 -7.84 -10.13 8.88
N THR A 194 -9.03 -9.83 9.41
CA THR A 194 -10.19 -10.73 9.23
C THR A 194 -10.73 -10.70 7.81
N MET A 195 -10.57 -9.57 7.11
CA MET A 195 -11.11 -9.34 5.77
C MET A 195 -10.09 -9.64 4.66
N ARG A 196 -8.84 -9.22 4.86
CA ARG A 196 -7.70 -9.46 3.96
C ARG A 196 -6.48 -9.80 4.80
N LYS A 197 -5.93 -11.00 4.61
CA LYS A 197 -4.86 -11.51 5.48
C LYS A 197 -3.61 -10.62 5.43
N GLY A 198 -3.12 -10.28 6.60
CA GLY A 198 -1.94 -9.45 6.84
C GLY A 198 -1.33 -9.73 8.22
N PRO A 199 -0.49 -8.83 8.74
CA PRO A 199 0.05 -8.98 10.08
C PRO A 199 -1.03 -8.72 11.15
N LEU A 200 -0.86 -9.27 12.34
CA LEU A 200 -1.76 -9.01 13.49
C LEU A 200 -1.49 -7.67 14.17
N GLY A 201 -0.40 -7.00 13.81
CA GLY A 201 0.10 -5.78 14.43
C GLY A 201 1.62 -5.69 14.30
N PHE A 202 2.18 -4.55 14.70
CA PHE A 202 3.63 -4.37 14.79
C PHE A 202 4.08 -4.44 16.26
N PHE A 203 4.38 -5.64 16.75
CA PHE A 203 4.72 -5.87 18.16
C PHE A 203 6.24 -5.82 18.40
N HIS A 204 6.88 -4.77 17.88
CA HIS A 204 8.32 -4.58 18.03
C HIS A 204 8.67 -3.14 18.41
N SER A 205 9.92 -2.93 18.81
CA SER A 205 10.43 -1.62 19.20
C SER A 205 10.51 -0.65 18.03
N TYR A 206 10.58 0.64 18.33
CA TYR A 206 10.81 1.66 17.30
C TYR A 206 12.12 1.45 16.53
N LYS A 207 13.18 0.99 17.21
CA LYS A 207 14.43 0.59 16.56
C LYS A 207 14.19 -0.47 15.48
N ARG A 208 13.32 -1.44 15.75
CA ARG A 208 12.94 -2.48 14.78
C ARG A 208 12.05 -1.93 13.66
N TYR A 209 11.17 -0.98 13.96
CA TYR A 209 10.35 -0.31 12.95
C TYR A 209 11.21 0.43 11.91
N ARG A 210 12.35 0.99 12.33
CA ARG A 210 13.33 1.66 11.46
C ARG A 210 14.33 0.71 10.79
N ASP A 211 14.19 -0.61 10.98
CA ASP A 211 15.11 -1.59 10.42
C ASP A 211 14.78 -1.88 8.95
N PHE A 212 15.32 -1.06 8.04
CA PHE A 212 15.22 -1.22 6.58
C PHE A 212 16.34 -2.13 6.02
N SER A 213 16.53 -3.29 6.63
CA SER A 213 17.67 -4.18 6.30
C SER A 213 17.40 -5.15 5.16
N ARG A 214 16.19 -5.24 4.60
CA ARG A 214 15.83 -6.26 3.61
C ARG A 214 15.94 -5.71 2.18
N PRO A 215 17.05 -5.93 1.45
CA PRO A 215 17.20 -5.42 0.10
C PRO A 215 16.32 -6.18 -0.89
N MET A 216 15.78 -5.43 -1.84
CA MET A 216 15.01 -5.92 -2.98
C MET A 216 15.45 -5.13 -4.21
N LEU A 217 16.20 -5.80 -5.11
CA LEU A 217 16.56 -5.22 -6.40
C LEU A 217 15.30 -5.03 -7.25
N LEU A 218 15.01 -3.81 -7.68
CA LEU A 218 13.84 -3.52 -8.51
C LEU A 218 14.08 -3.87 -9.99
N ALA A 219 15.31 -3.69 -10.48
CA ALA A 219 15.67 -3.94 -11.89
C ALA A 219 15.16 -5.29 -12.45
N PRO A 220 15.38 -6.46 -11.79
CA PRO A 220 14.88 -7.73 -12.30
C PRO A 220 13.36 -7.94 -12.08
N ARG A 221 12.71 -7.07 -11.31
CA ARG A 221 11.28 -7.14 -10.98
C ARG A 221 10.40 -6.25 -11.85
N LEU A 222 11.00 -5.43 -12.74
CA LEU A 222 10.20 -4.62 -13.68
C LEU A 222 9.45 -5.54 -14.65
N ASP A 223 8.12 -5.52 -14.54
CA ASP A 223 7.20 -6.23 -15.43
C ASP A 223 7.09 -5.57 -16.80
N GLY A 224 7.44 -4.29 -16.91
CA GLY A 224 7.48 -3.55 -18.16
C GLY A 224 8.28 -2.26 -18.05
N VAL A 225 8.89 -1.86 -19.17
CA VAL A 225 9.45 -0.51 -19.35
C VAL A 225 8.76 0.13 -20.53
N VAL A 226 8.25 1.35 -20.35
CA VAL A 226 7.60 2.10 -21.43
C VAL A 226 8.24 3.46 -21.63
N ARG A 227 8.08 4.04 -22.82
CA ARG A 227 8.45 5.43 -23.10
C ARG A 227 7.20 6.24 -23.43
N THR A 228 6.81 7.17 -22.57
CA THR A 228 5.61 8.01 -22.75
C THR A 228 5.62 9.22 -21.83
N THR A 229 4.93 10.29 -22.20
CA THR A 229 4.62 11.43 -21.32
C THR A 229 3.37 11.18 -20.47
N ASP A 230 2.44 10.33 -20.93
CA ASP A 230 1.23 9.94 -20.21
C ASP A 230 1.25 8.42 -19.94
N PRO A 231 1.54 7.99 -18.70
CA PRO A 231 1.60 6.58 -18.36
C PRO A 231 0.22 5.97 -18.04
N ASN A 232 -0.87 6.74 -17.98
CA ASN A 232 -2.15 6.27 -17.45
C ASN A 232 -2.68 5.03 -18.18
N ARG A 233 -2.63 5.02 -19.52
CA ARG A 233 -3.07 3.88 -20.33
C ARG A 233 -2.25 2.63 -20.03
N VAL A 234 -0.92 2.78 -19.94
CA VAL A 234 -0.01 1.68 -19.68
C VAL A 234 -0.21 1.13 -18.27
N LEU A 235 -0.22 2.02 -17.27
CA LEU A 235 -0.40 1.62 -15.88
C LEU A 235 -1.75 0.96 -15.66
N ARG A 236 -2.80 1.38 -16.36
CA ARG A 236 -4.10 0.68 -16.32
C ARG A 236 -4.00 -0.75 -16.89
N ALA A 237 -3.20 -0.98 -17.92
CA ALA A 237 -2.99 -2.32 -18.46
C ALA A 237 -2.25 -3.24 -17.47
N PHE A 238 -1.25 -2.71 -16.75
CA PHE A 238 -0.49 -3.50 -15.76
C PHE A 238 -1.16 -3.63 -14.40
N PHE A 239 -1.78 -2.55 -13.90
CA PHE A 239 -2.29 -2.43 -12.53
C PHE A 239 -3.81 -2.48 -12.47
N GLY A 240 -4.52 -2.48 -13.60
CA GLY A 240 -5.98 -2.36 -13.62
C GLY A 240 -6.44 -0.98 -13.13
N LYS A 241 -7.51 -0.95 -12.34
CA LYS A 241 -8.12 0.31 -11.86
C LYS A 241 -7.33 1.03 -10.75
N TYR A 242 -6.18 0.48 -10.34
CA TYR A 242 -5.44 0.89 -9.14
C TYR A 242 -4.38 1.96 -9.38
N SER A 243 -4.16 2.39 -10.63
CA SER A 243 -3.24 3.50 -10.92
C SER A 243 -3.96 4.85 -10.88
N ARG A 244 -3.74 5.65 -9.81
CA ARG A 244 -4.35 6.99 -9.66
C ARG A 244 -3.43 8.04 -9.05
N LYS A 245 -2.12 7.78 -8.94
CA LYS A 245 -1.15 8.75 -8.44
C LYS A 245 -0.59 9.63 -9.58
N PRO A 246 -0.03 10.83 -9.26
CA PRO A 246 0.56 11.71 -10.27
C PRO A 246 1.58 11.00 -11.15
N ALA A 247 1.62 11.30 -12.44
CA ALA A 247 2.57 10.68 -13.37
C ALA A 247 4.01 11.19 -13.14
N TRP A 248 4.16 12.47 -12.83
CA TRP A 248 5.44 13.16 -12.70
C TRP A 248 5.44 14.05 -11.44
N PRO A 249 6.61 14.30 -10.83
CA PRO A 249 6.71 15.24 -9.73
C PRO A 249 6.51 16.69 -10.23
N PRO A 250 6.13 17.62 -9.34
CA PRO A 250 5.90 19.01 -9.71
C PRO A 250 7.19 19.69 -10.20
N GLY A 251 7.07 20.61 -11.16
CA GLY A 251 8.18 21.44 -11.65
C GLY A 251 9.14 20.74 -12.62
N ILE A 252 8.86 19.49 -13.00
CA ILE A 252 9.57 18.77 -14.07
C ILE A 252 8.92 19.07 -15.42
#